data_AF-A0A3Q0CV77-F1
#
_entry.id   AF-A0A3Q0CV77-F1
#
_cell.length_a   1.000
_cell.length_b   1.000
_cell.length_c   1.000
_cell.angle_alpha   90.00
_cell.angle_beta   90.00
_cell.angle_gamma   90.00
#
_symmetry.space_group_name_H-M   'P 1'
#
loop_
_entity.id
_entity.type
_entity.pdbx_description
1 polymer ?
#
loop_
_entity_poly.entity_id
_entity_poly.type
_entity_poly.pdbx_seq_one_letter_code
_entity_poly.pdbx_strand_id
1 'polypeptide(L)'
;MLSGMVKSITGSYKITYHPDGPEGQAYEIDFTPPFRRISMVEELEKALGVKLPETSLFETEETRKILDDICVAKAVECPLPRTTARLLDKLVGEFLEVTCINPTFICDHPQIMSPLAKWHRSKEGLTERFELFVMKKEICNAYTELNDPVRQRQLFEEQAKAKAAGDDEAMFIDENFCTALEYGLPPTAGWGMGIDRVTMFLTDSNNIKEVLLFPAMKPEDKKETAAASETLESTAAGPSV
;
A
#
# COMPACT_ATOMS: atom_id res chain seq x y z
N MET A 1 -14.09 1.65 15.51
CA MET A 1 -14.10 2.82 14.61
C MET A 1 -14.77 2.48 13.28
N LEU A 2 -14.13 1.70 12.40
CA LEU A 2 -14.59 1.46 11.03
C LEU A 2 -16.03 0.92 10.93
N SER A 3 -16.36 -0.17 11.65
CA SER A 3 -17.71 -0.75 11.62
C SER A 3 -18.80 0.25 12.05
N GLY A 4 -18.54 1.01 13.12
CA GLY A 4 -19.45 2.05 13.60
C GLY A 4 -19.62 3.20 12.60
N MET A 5 -18.55 3.61 11.92
CA MET A 5 -18.60 4.63 10.88
C MET A 5 -19.44 4.18 9.69
N VAL A 6 -19.22 2.96 9.18
CA VAL A 6 -20.01 2.39 8.08
C VAL A 6 -21.50 2.38 8.46
N LYS A 7 -21.84 1.81 9.62
CA LYS A 7 -23.22 1.77 10.12
C LYS A 7 -23.84 3.15 10.31
N SER A 8 -23.08 4.13 10.78
CA SER A 8 -23.58 5.49 11.00
C SER A 8 -23.88 6.20 9.69
N ILE A 9 -23.12 5.94 8.62
CA ILE A 9 -23.26 6.63 7.33
C ILE A 9 -24.28 5.93 6.44
N THR A 10 -24.26 4.59 6.37
CA THR A 10 -25.08 3.81 5.43
C THR A 10 -26.32 3.20 6.08
N GLY A 11 -26.43 3.22 7.41
CA GLY A 11 -27.51 2.59 8.17
C GLY A 11 -27.33 1.08 8.41
N SER A 12 -26.32 0.44 7.81
CA SER A 12 -26.05 -1.00 7.88
C SER A 12 -24.57 -1.30 8.04
N TYR A 13 -24.21 -2.49 8.54
CA TYR A 13 -22.81 -2.97 8.47
C TYR A 13 -22.43 -3.53 7.10
N LYS A 14 -23.42 -3.78 6.25
CA LYS A 14 -23.25 -4.35 4.92
C LYS A 14 -23.41 -3.28 3.87
N ILE A 15 -22.48 -3.23 2.93
CA ILE A 15 -22.53 -2.34 1.77
C ILE A 15 -22.33 -3.15 0.49
N THR A 16 -22.87 -2.65 -0.62
CA THR A 16 -22.63 -3.21 -1.95
C THR A 16 -21.52 -2.40 -2.62
N TYR A 17 -20.61 -3.09 -3.30
CA TYR A 17 -19.52 -2.45 -4.05
C TYR A 17 -19.29 -3.13 -5.41
N HIS A 18 -19.03 -2.33 -6.44
CA HIS A 18 -18.80 -2.75 -7.81
C HIS A 18 -17.36 -2.41 -8.24
N PRO A 19 -16.40 -3.35 -8.10
CA PRO A 19 -15.00 -3.09 -8.44
C PRO A 19 -14.79 -2.73 -9.91
N ASP A 20 -15.59 -3.33 -10.80
CA ASP A 20 -15.47 -3.18 -12.25
C ASP A 20 -16.52 -2.17 -12.82
N GLY A 21 -17.14 -1.38 -11.94
CA GLY A 21 -18.17 -0.42 -12.29
C GLY A 21 -19.59 -1.00 -12.31
N PRO A 22 -20.62 -0.17 -12.58
CA PRO A 22 -22.03 -0.52 -12.34
C PRO A 22 -22.55 -1.71 -13.16
N GLU A 23 -21.92 -2.00 -14.30
CA GLU A 23 -22.28 -3.12 -15.18
C GLU A 23 -21.58 -4.43 -14.78
N GLY A 24 -20.62 -4.36 -13.85
CA GLY A 24 -19.82 -5.48 -13.37
C GLY A 24 -20.48 -6.27 -12.24
N GLN A 25 -19.71 -7.20 -11.66
CA GLN A 25 -20.17 -8.01 -10.55
C GLN A 25 -20.27 -7.17 -9.26
N ALA A 26 -21.44 -7.23 -8.61
CA ALA A 26 -21.64 -6.66 -7.28
C ALA A 26 -21.08 -7.58 -6.18
N TYR A 27 -20.42 -6.98 -5.19
CA TYR A 27 -19.95 -7.67 -3.98
C TYR A 27 -20.62 -7.07 -2.75
N GLU A 28 -21.14 -7.93 -1.87
CA GLU A 28 -21.57 -7.51 -0.54
C GLU A 28 -20.37 -7.57 0.41
N ILE A 29 -20.00 -6.42 0.98
CA ILE A 29 -18.92 -6.29 1.96
C ILE A 29 -19.54 -6.16 3.34
N ASP A 30 -19.20 -7.09 4.24
CA ASP A 30 -19.70 -7.12 5.62
C ASP A 30 -18.68 -6.56 6.61
N PHE A 31 -18.99 -5.39 7.19
CA PHE A 31 -18.19 -4.71 8.22
C PHE A 31 -18.62 -5.06 9.65
N THR A 32 -19.33 -6.18 9.85
CA THR A 32 -19.67 -6.66 11.20
C THR A 32 -18.40 -7.16 11.92
N PRO A 33 -18.05 -6.63 13.10
CA PRO A 33 -16.90 -7.11 13.87
C PRO A 33 -17.21 -8.45 14.57
N PRO A 34 -16.19 -9.29 14.89
CA PRO A 34 -14.75 -9.07 14.69
C PRO A 34 -14.29 -9.37 13.25
N PHE A 35 -13.33 -8.57 12.77
CA PHE A 35 -12.74 -8.77 11.44
C PHE A 35 -11.81 -9.99 11.41
N ARG A 36 -11.73 -10.63 10.24
CA ARG A 36 -10.82 -11.75 10.00
C ARG A 36 -9.38 -11.30 10.23
N ARG A 37 -8.56 -12.16 10.83
CA ARG A 37 -7.12 -11.91 11.05
C ARG A 37 -6.32 -13.08 10.49
N ILE A 38 -5.29 -12.77 9.71
CA ILE A 38 -4.37 -13.76 9.13
C ILE A 38 -2.93 -13.31 9.35
N SER A 39 -2.02 -14.25 9.61
CA SER A 39 -0.58 -14.00 9.66
C SER A 39 -0.03 -14.00 8.23
N MET A 40 0.73 -12.98 7.85
CA MET A 40 1.23 -12.81 6.48
C MET A 40 1.99 -14.03 5.98
N VAL A 41 3.01 -14.47 6.73
CA VAL A 41 3.91 -15.55 6.29
C VAL A 41 3.18 -16.89 6.29
N GLU A 42 2.45 -17.21 7.37
CA GLU A 42 1.75 -18.48 7.50
C GLU A 42 0.65 -18.66 6.44
N GLU A 43 -0.08 -17.59 6.13
CA GLU A 43 -1.14 -17.66 5.11
C GLU A 43 -0.54 -17.67 3.70
N LEU A 44 0.58 -16.98 3.47
CA LEU A 44 1.30 -17.04 2.21
C LEU A 44 1.85 -18.44 1.93
N GLU A 45 2.41 -19.11 2.93
CA GLU A 45 2.86 -20.51 2.82
C GLU A 45 1.71 -21.45 2.41
N LYS A 46 0.54 -21.30 3.04
CA LYS A 46 -0.66 -22.08 2.70
C LYS A 46 -1.13 -21.82 1.26
N ALA A 47 -1.16 -20.56 0.85
CA ALA A 47 -1.59 -20.17 -0.49
C ALA A 47 -0.62 -20.67 -1.57
N LEU A 48 0.69 -20.64 -1.29
CA LEU A 48 1.73 -21.12 -2.20
C LEU A 48 1.82 -22.65 -2.25
N GLY A 49 1.45 -23.33 -1.16
CA GLY A 49 1.66 -24.75 -0.95
C GLY A 49 3.13 -25.12 -0.71
N VAL A 50 3.95 -24.14 -0.30
CA VAL A 50 5.40 -24.27 -0.10
C VAL A 50 5.76 -23.61 1.22
N LYS A 51 6.67 -24.24 1.98
CA LYS A 51 7.21 -23.67 3.20
C LYS A 51 8.26 -22.61 2.85
N LEU A 52 8.10 -21.40 3.38
CA LEU A 52 9.07 -20.33 3.23
C LEU A 52 10.25 -20.55 4.19
N PRO A 53 11.38 -19.86 3.99
CA PRO A 53 12.48 -19.86 4.95
C PRO A 53 12.02 -19.43 6.35
N GLU A 54 12.82 -19.70 7.37
CA GLU A 54 12.52 -19.19 8.72
C GLU A 54 12.54 -17.65 8.72
N THR A 55 11.64 -17.04 9.48
CA THR A 55 11.43 -15.58 9.47
C THR A 55 12.66 -14.79 9.91
N SER A 56 13.54 -15.38 10.73
CA SER A 56 14.84 -14.83 11.11
C SER A 56 15.85 -14.76 9.96
N LEU A 57 15.63 -15.51 8.88
CA LEU A 57 16.53 -15.59 7.72
C LEU A 57 16.08 -14.68 6.56
N PHE A 58 15.07 -13.83 6.75
CA PHE A 58 14.51 -13.01 5.66
C PHE A 58 15.47 -11.93 5.14
N GLU A 59 16.49 -11.60 5.93
CA GLU A 59 17.54 -10.64 5.54
C GLU A 59 18.64 -11.26 4.68
N THR A 60 18.67 -12.59 4.50
CA THR A 60 19.74 -13.25 3.74
C THR A 60 19.49 -13.28 2.24
N GLU A 61 20.57 -13.29 1.45
CA GLU A 61 20.51 -13.36 -0.01
C GLU A 61 19.93 -14.71 -0.49
N GLU A 62 20.13 -15.78 0.28
CA GLU A 62 19.53 -17.08 -0.01
C GLU A 62 18.00 -17.00 0.03
N THR A 63 17.44 -16.34 1.06
CA THR A 63 15.99 -16.13 1.15
C THR A 63 15.47 -15.27 0.01
N ARG A 64 16.20 -14.19 -0.34
CA ARG A 64 15.85 -13.36 -1.50
C ARG A 64 15.77 -14.20 -2.77
N LYS A 65 16.77 -15.06 -3.03
CA LYS A 65 16.80 -15.94 -4.20
C LYS A 65 15.65 -16.94 -4.21
N ILE A 66 15.33 -17.56 -3.07
CA ILE A 66 14.20 -18.49 -2.94
C ILE A 66 12.88 -17.78 -3.29
N LEU A 67 12.66 -16.58 -2.77
CA LEU A 67 11.47 -15.78 -3.09
C LEU A 67 11.42 -15.37 -4.57
N ASP A 68 12.58 -15.06 -5.16
CA ASP A 68 12.70 -14.74 -6.58
C ASP A 68 12.28 -15.93 -7.45
N ASP A 69 12.82 -17.12 -7.16
CA ASP A 69 12.49 -18.37 -7.84
C ASP A 69 11.01 -18.72 -7.70
N ILE A 70 10.41 -18.48 -6.52
CA ILE A 70 8.96 -18.64 -6.29
C ILE A 70 8.15 -17.67 -7.16
N CYS A 71 8.52 -16.39 -7.19
CA CYS A 71 7.85 -15.40 -8.04
C CYS A 71 7.90 -15.82 -9.52
N VAL A 72 9.05 -16.27 -10.01
CA VAL A 72 9.19 -16.78 -11.38
C VAL A 72 8.31 -18.01 -11.62
N ALA A 73 8.35 -19.00 -10.73
CA ALA A 73 7.57 -20.23 -10.85
C ALA A 73 6.05 -19.99 -10.80
N LYS A 74 5.61 -18.97 -10.07
CA LYS A 74 4.21 -18.56 -9.94
C LYS A 74 3.79 -17.47 -10.93
N ALA A 75 4.67 -17.06 -11.84
CA ALA A 75 4.45 -15.99 -12.81
C ALA A 75 4.04 -14.64 -12.18
N VAL A 76 4.59 -14.34 -10.99
CA VAL A 76 4.40 -13.06 -10.31
C VAL A 76 5.47 -12.08 -10.77
N GLU A 77 5.03 -11.01 -11.42
CA GLU A 77 5.92 -9.96 -11.90
C GLU A 77 6.42 -9.08 -10.73
N CYS A 78 7.74 -8.86 -10.67
CA CYS A 78 8.34 -7.90 -9.76
C CYS A 78 9.41 -7.12 -10.53
N PRO A 79 9.17 -5.83 -10.84
CA PRO A 79 10.16 -4.95 -11.45
C PRO A 79 11.42 -4.81 -10.59
N LEU A 80 12.55 -4.48 -11.22
CA LEU A 80 13.79 -4.18 -10.51
C LEU A 80 13.62 -2.92 -9.63
N PRO A 81 14.30 -2.86 -8.47
CA PRO A 81 15.11 -3.91 -7.86
C PRO A 81 14.26 -5.04 -7.25
N ARG A 82 14.70 -6.30 -7.36
CA ARG A 82 14.00 -7.49 -6.82
C ARG A 82 14.47 -7.82 -5.40
N THR A 83 14.23 -6.89 -4.49
CA THR A 83 14.56 -7.04 -3.06
C THR A 83 13.59 -8.02 -2.37
N THR A 84 14.00 -8.62 -1.25
CA THR A 84 13.14 -9.53 -0.47
C THR A 84 11.80 -8.88 -0.13
N ALA A 85 11.82 -7.61 0.30
CA ALA A 85 10.61 -6.86 0.65
C ALA A 85 9.66 -6.69 -0.55
N ARG A 86 10.17 -6.31 -1.72
CA ARG A 86 9.36 -6.13 -2.94
C ARG A 86 8.83 -7.45 -3.49
N LEU A 87 9.60 -8.53 -3.40
CA LEU A 87 9.15 -9.87 -3.77
C LEU A 87 8.01 -10.35 -2.87
N LEU A 88 8.15 -10.18 -1.54
CA LEU A 88 7.10 -10.49 -0.58
C LEU A 88 5.84 -9.65 -0.82
N ASP A 89 5.98 -8.35 -1.03
CA ASP A 89 4.88 -7.44 -1.38
C ASP A 89 4.07 -7.96 -2.59
N LYS A 90 4.76 -8.34 -3.67
CA LYS A 90 4.08 -8.84 -4.88
C LYS A 90 3.41 -10.20 -4.66
N LEU A 91 4.04 -11.10 -3.90
CA LEU A 91 3.44 -12.39 -3.54
C LEU A 91 2.20 -12.21 -2.65
N VAL A 92 2.26 -11.29 -1.67
CA VAL A 92 1.11 -10.96 -0.81
C VAL A 92 -0.03 -10.37 -1.64
N GLY A 93 0.29 -9.42 -2.53
CA GLY A 93 -0.67 -8.83 -3.47
C GLY A 93 -1.42 -9.86 -4.30
N GLU A 94 -0.68 -10.81 -4.88
CA GLU A 94 -1.26 -11.82 -5.76
C GLU A 94 -2.05 -12.89 -5.01
N PHE A 95 -1.57 -13.35 -3.85
CA PHE A 95 -2.13 -14.53 -3.17
C PHE A 95 -3.00 -14.23 -1.96
N LEU A 96 -2.77 -13.13 -1.24
CA LEU A 96 -3.47 -12.80 -0.01
C LEU A 96 -4.47 -11.66 -0.17
N GLU A 97 -4.04 -10.53 -0.76
CA GLU A 97 -4.89 -9.35 -0.88
C GLU A 97 -6.16 -9.64 -1.68
N VAL A 98 -6.05 -10.42 -2.76
CA VAL A 98 -7.18 -10.82 -3.60
C VAL A 98 -8.28 -11.60 -2.84
N THR A 99 -7.94 -12.22 -1.71
CA THR A 99 -8.87 -12.97 -0.86
C THR A 99 -9.61 -12.08 0.15
N CYS A 100 -9.15 -10.83 0.34
CA CYS A 100 -9.66 -9.91 1.35
C CYS A 100 -10.83 -9.08 0.82
N ILE A 101 -11.98 -9.73 0.60
CA ILE A 101 -13.23 -9.04 0.22
C ILE A 101 -13.79 -8.28 1.43
N ASN A 102 -14.12 -9.01 2.50
CA ASN A 102 -14.50 -8.42 3.78
C ASN A 102 -13.27 -7.87 4.51
N PRO A 103 -13.46 -6.91 5.45
CA PRO A 103 -12.39 -6.37 6.27
C PRO A 103 -11.53 -7.48 6.89
N THR A 104 -10.28 -7.54 6.48
CA THR A 104 -9.32 -8.56 6.91
C THR A 104 -8.04 -7.88 7.35
N PHE A 105 -7.60 -8.17 8.57
CA PHE A 105 -6.28 -7.81 9.05
C PHE A 105 -5.25 -8.83 8.55
N ILE A 106 -4.27 -8.36 7.80
CA ILE A 106 -3.02 -9.09 7.55
C ILE A 106 -2.03 -8.62 8.60
N CYS A 107 -1.51 -9.54 9.41
CA CYS A 107 -0.70 -9.26 10.58
C CYS A 107 0.72 -9.85 10.45
N ASP A 108 1.59 -9.42 11.35
CA ASP A 108 2.92 -9.99 11.61
C ASP A 108 3.86 -9.88 10.40
N HIS A 109 3.91 -8.71 9.78
CA HIS A 109 4.80 -8.44 8.65
C HIS A 109 6.28 -8.63 9.03
N PRO A 110 7.12 -9.15 8.13
CA PRO A 110 8.56 -9.21 8.32
C PRO A 110 9.21 -7.84 8.58
N GLN A 111 10.26 -7.81 9.40
CA GLN A 111 11.00 -6.58 9.74
C GLN A 111 11.60 -5.90 8.50
N ILE A 112 12.05 -6.69 7.51
CA ILE A 112 12.59 -6.19 6.24
C ILE A 112 11.58 -5.35 5.44
N MET A 113 10.27 -5.54 5.66
CA MET A 113 9.19 -4.76 5.03
C MET A 113 8.74 -3.58 5.89
N SER A 114 9.23 -3.46 7.12
CA SER A 114 8.64 -2.63 8.17
C SER A 114 9.72 -1.90 8.99
N PRO A 115 10.49 -0.97 8.38
CA PRO A 115 11.67 -0.36 9.02
C PRO A 115 11.38 0.54 10.24
N LEU A 116 10.12 0.90 10.46
CA LEU A 116 9.65 1.72 11.60
C LEU A 116 8.82 0.91 12.61
N ALA A 117 8.46 -0.32 12.27
CA ALA A 117 7.65 -1.17 13.14
C ALA A 117 8.56 -1.90 14.14
N LYS A 118 8.10 -1.98 15.39
CA LYS A 118 8.81 -2.70 16.45
C LYS A 118 8.80 -4.20 16.17
N TRP A 119 9.90 -4.86 16.50
CA TRP A 119 10.04 -6.31 16.40
C TRP A 119 8.94 -7.02 17.19
N HIS A 120 8.52 -8.17 16.69
CA HIS A 120 7.48 -8.97 17.31
C HIS A 120 7.99 -9.62 18.60
N ARG A 121 7.20 -9.52 19.69
CA ARG A 121 7.62 -9.98 21.03
C ARG A 121 7.94 -11.48 21.16
N SER A 122 7.45 -12.30 20.23
CA SER A 122 7.57 -13.77 20.30
C SER A 122 7.87 -14.47 18.97
N LYS A 123 8.05 -13.72 17.86
CA LYS A 123 8.28 -14.28 16.52
C LYS A 123 9.46 -13.53 15.90
N GLU A 124 10.63 -14.13 15.97
CA GLU A 124 11.87 -13.49 15.49
C GLU A 124 11.80 -13.18 13.99
N GLY A 125 12.32 -12.02 13.57
CA GLY A 125 12.28 -11.54 12.18
C GLY A 125 10.95 -10.92 11.74
N LEU A 126 9.90 -10.99 12.55
CA LEU A 126 8.60 -10.33 12.30
C LEU A 126 8.45 -9.06 13.14
N THR A 127 7.39 -8.30 12.86
CA THR A 127 7.03 -7.06 13.55
C THR A 127 5.60 -7.10 14.08
N GLU A 128 5.30 -6.24 15.05
CA GLU A 128 3.93 -6.03 15.53
C GLU A 128 3.16 -5.07 14.62
N ARG A 129 3.03 -5.44 13.34
CA ARG A 129 2.34 -4.67 12.30
C ARG A 129 1.06 -5.37 11.87
N PHE A 130 0.07 -4.58 11.48
CA PHE A 130 -1.05 -5.05 10.69
C PHE A 130 -1.40 -4.06 9.59
N GLU A 131 -1.97 -4.60 8.53
CA GLU A 131 -2.66 -3.86 7.49
C GLU A 131 -4.12 -4.33 7.43
N LEU A 132 -5.04 -3.39 7.23
CA LEU A 132 -6.45 -3.71 7.06
C LEU A 132 -6.78 -3.62 5.56
N PHE A 133 -7.23 -4.73 5.00
CA PHE A 133 -7.68 -4.82 3.61
C PHE A 133 -9.19 -4.91 3.54
N VAL A 134 -9.77 -4.20 2.56
CA VAL A 134 -11.18 -4.25 2.18
C VAL A 134 -11.24 -4.29 0.66
N MET A 135 -12.05 -5.19 0.12
CA MET A 135 -12.22 -5.36 -1.31
C MET A 135 -10.90 -5.40 -2.10
N LYS A 136 -9.96 -6.22 -1.62
CA LYS A 136 -8.63 -6.42 -2.21
C LYS A 136 -7.72 -5.18 -2.22
N LYS A 137 -8.04 -4.16 -1.42
CA LYS A 137 -7.22 -2.95 -1.29
C LYS A 137 -6.95 -2.66 0.18
N GLU A 138 -5.73 -2.23 0.46
CA GLU A 138 -5.33 -1.77 1.78
C GLU A 138 -6.06 -0.46 2.11
N ILE A 139 -6.56 -0.32 3.34
CA ILE A 139 -7.18 0.92 3.85
C ILE A 139 -6.50 1.45 5.10
N CYS A 140 -5.83 0.61 5.88
CA CYS A 140 -5.09 1.03 7.06
C CYS A 140 -3.75 0.30 7.15
N ASN A 141 -2.76 0.98 7.70
CA ASN A 141 -1.49 0.42 8.11
C ASN A 141 -1.19 0.89 9.54
N ALA A 142 -0.77 -0.01 10.41
CA ALA A 142 -0.54 0.29 11.81
C ALA A 142 0.45 -0.68 12.43
N TYR A 143 1.17 -0.22 13.44
CA TYR A 143 2.17 -1.02 14.11
C TYR A 143 2.47 -0.48 15.50
N THR A 144 3.02 -1.35 16.37
CA THR A 144 3.74 -0.89 17.54
C THR A 144 4.99 -0.13 17.08
N GLU A 145 5.17 1.10 17.53
CA GLU A 145 6.25 1.98 17.09
C GLU A 145 7.60 1.48 17.58
N LEU A 146 8.60 1.46 16.68
CA LEU A 146 9.97 1.21 17.08
C LEU A 146 10.51 2.41 17.86
N ASN A 147 10.65 2.21 19.17
CA ASN A 147 11.09 3.26 20.09
C ASN A 147 12.52 3.05 20.63
N ASP A 148 13.28 2.12 20.05
CA ASP A 148 14.71 1.94 20.35
C ASP A 148 15.55 2.72 19.32
N PRO A 149 16.25 3.80 19.74
CA PRO A 149 16.99 4.66 18.82
C PRO A 149 18.17 3.95 18.14
N VAL A 150 18.83 3.02 18.82
CA VAL A 150 19.98 2.29 18.26
C VAL A 150 19.49 1.37 17.17
N ARG A 151 18.41 0.64 17.42
CA ARG A 151 17.81 -0.25 16.42
C ARG A 151 17.23 0.54 15.25
N GLN A 152 16.56 1.67 15.51
CA GLN A 152 16.01 2.52 14.44
C GLN A 152 17.11 3.06 13.52
N ARG A 153 18.25 3.48 14.07
CA ARG A 153 19.41 3.93 13.29
C ARG A 153 19.97 2.83 12.40
N GLN A 154 20.10 1.60 12.92
CA GLN A 154 20.53 0.44 12.12
C GLN A 154 19.60 0.20 10.91
N LEU A 155 18.28 0.24 11.12
CA LEU A 155 17.31 0.06 10.04
C LEU A 155 17.38 1.20 9.00
N PHE A 156 17.65 2.44 9.43
CA PHE A 156 17.89 3.54 8.50
C PHE A 156 19.18 3.36 7.69
N GLU A 157 20.26 2.86 8.30
CA GLU A 157 21.49 2.55 7.58
C GLU A 157 21.28 1.45 6.53
N GLU A 158 20.46 0.43 6.84
CA GLU A 158 20.06 -0.61 5.90
C GLU A 158 19.21 -0.06 4.74
N GLN A 159 18.23 0.79 5.05
CA GLN A 159 17.42 1.49 4.03
C GLN A 159 18.30 2.39 3.13
N ALA A 160 19.28 3.09 3.71
CA ALA A 160 20.21 3.91 2.94
C ALA A 160 21.09 3.08 1.99
N LYS A 161 21.52 1.88 2.41
CA LYS A 161 22.22 0.92 1.55
C LYS A 161 21.33 0.43 0.41
N ALA A 162 20.07 0.10 0.68
CA ALA A 162 19.10 -0.29 -0.35
C ALA A 162 18.86 0.84 -1.37
N LYS A 163 18.75 2.09 -0.88
CA LYS A 163 18.65 3.27 -1.72
C LYS A 163 19.86 3.44 -2.64
N ALA A 164 21.06 3.30 -2.09
CA ALA A 164 22.30 3.36 -2.88
C ALA A 164 22.41 2.23 -3.92
N ALA A 165 21.72 1.10 -3.69
CA ALA A 165 21.61 -0.02 -4.62
C ALA A 165 20.49 0.14 -5.67
N GLY A 166 19.79 1.28 -5.71
CA GLY A 166 18.79 1.61 -6.71
C GLY A 166 17.33 1.42 -6.29
N ASP A 167 17.05 1.32 -4.98
CA ASP A 167 15.67 1.36 -4.47
C ASP A 167 15.24 2.81 -4.19
N ASP A 168 14.59 3.44 -5.17
CA ASP A 168 14.15 4.84 -5.08
C ASP A 168 13.10 5.08 -3.97
N GLU A 169 12.39 4.02 -3.55
CA GLU A 169 11.34 4.08 -2.51
C GLU A 169 11.93 3.94 -1.10
N ALA A 170 13.21 3.59 -0.97
CA ALA A 170 13.86 3.42 0.33
C ALA A 170 14.03 4.75 1.08
N MET A 171 13.90 4.67 2.41
CA MET A 171 13.90 5.82 3.31
C MET A 171 15.29 6.47 3.43
N PHE A 172 15.31 7.75 3.82
CA PHE A 172 16.55 8.45 4.18
C PHE A 172 16.85 8.28 5.67
N ILE A 173 18.12 8.46 6.05
CA ILE A 173 18.51 8.55 7.46
C ILE A 173 18.05 9.91 8.00
N ASP A 174 17.18 9.89 8.99
CA ASP A 174 16.76 11.08 9.74
C ASP A 174 17.39 11.09 11.14
N GLU A 175 18.56 11.73 11.26
CA GLU A 175 19.25 11.84 12.55
C GLU A 175 18.49 12.69 13.57
N ASN A 176 17.65 13.63 13.13
CA ASN A 176 16.83 14.41 14.06
C ASN A 176 15.74 13.52 14.69
N PHE A 177 15.14 12.63 13.89
CA PHE A 177 14.20 11.63 14.40
C PHE A 177 14.88 10.65 15.37
N CYS A 178 16.05 10.12 15.02
CA CYS A 178 16.84 9.27 15.93
C CYS A 178 17.19 10.00 17.24
N THR A 179 17.62 11.26 17.15
CA THR A 179 17.90 12.10 18.32
C THR A 179 16.65 12.25 19.19
N ALA A 180 15.47 12.47 18.59
CA ALA A 180 14.21 12.56 19.33
C ALA A 180 13.86 11.25 20.06
N LEU A 181 14.12 10.09 19.45
CA LEU A 181 13.95 8.78 20.10
C LEU A 181 14.87 8.60 21.31
N GLU A 182 16.08 9.17 21.29
CA GLU A 182 17.03 9.14 22.41
C GLU A 182 16.55 9.92 23.65
N TYR A 183 15.68 10.93 23.47
CA TYR A 183 15.00 11.60 24.59
C TYR A 183 13.94 10.72 25.26
N GLY A 184 13.54 9.60 24.62
CA GLY A 184 12.63 8.61 25.16
C GLY A 184 11.22 8.75 24.59
N LEU A 185 10.92 7.95 23.56
CA LEU A 185 9.56 7.69 23.10
C LEU A 185 8.91 6.59 23.97
N PRO A 186 7.79 6.85 24.67
CA PRO A 186 7.06 5.81 25.39
C PRO A 186 6.61 4.66 24.49
N PRO A 187 6.28 3.47 25.02
CA PRO A 187 5.65 2.40 24.25
C PRO A 187 4.37 2.93 23.57
N THR A 188 4.42 3.05 22.24
CA THR A 188 3.41 3.72 21.42
C THR A 188 3.00 2.79 20.28
N ALA A 189 1.78 2.96 19.77
CA ALA A 189 1.34 2.35 18.53
C ALA A 189 0.76 3.43 17.61
N GLY A 190 1.22 3.49 16.37
CA GLY A 190 0.72 4.39 15.34
C GLY A 190 -0.27 3.70 14.42
N TRP A 191 -1.04 4.53 13.72
CA TRP A 191 -2.06 4.09 12.79
C TRP A 191 -2.26 5.14 11.70
N GLY A 192 -2.34 4.71 10.46
CA GLY A 192 -2.70 5.51 9.30
C GLY A 192 -3.86 4.88 8.53
N MET A 193 -4.70 5.71 7.91
CA MET A 193 -5.81 5.26 7.07
C MET A 193 -5.95 6.15 5.83
N GLY A 194 -6.11 5.50 4.68
CA GLY A 194 -6.38 6.17 3.41
C GLY A 194 -7.84 6.62 3.34
N ILE A 195 -8.10 7.89 3.65
CA ILE A 195 -9.45 8.48 3.66
C ILE A 195 -10.11 8.38 2.28
N ASP A 196 -9.34 8.60 1.20
CA ASP A 196 -9.84 8.51 -0.17
C ASP A 196 -10.34 7.09 -0.48
N ARG A 197 -9.57 6.07 -0.12
CA ARG A 197 -9.95 4.65 -0.31
C ARG A 197 -11.20 4.28 0.49
N VAL A 198 -11.30 4.76 1.74
CA VAL A 198 -12.51 4.53 2.55
C VAL A 198 -13.73 5.20 1.92
N THR A 199 -13.56 6.42 1.40
CA THR A 199 -14.63 7.16 0.73
C THR A 199 -15.07 6.40 -0.52
N MET A 200 -14.13 5.92 -1.34
CA MET A 200 -14.40 5.10 -2.52
C MET A 200 -15.30 3.90 -2.22
N PHE A 201 -15.03 3.17 -1.14
CA PHE A 201 -15.88 2.03 -0.76
C PHE A 201 -17.27 2.44 -0.30
N LEU A 202 -17.38 3.56 0.43
CA LEU A 202 -18.67 4.05 0.94
C LEU A 202 -19.54 4.71 -0.15
N THR A 203 -18.92 5.18 -1.23
CA THR A 203 -19.61 5.82 -2.37
C THR A 203 -19.70 4.93 -3.61
N ASP A 204 -19.31 3.66 -3.49
CA ASP A 204 -19.30 2.71 -4.60
C ASP A 204 -18.53 3.23 -5.84
N SER A 205 -17.38 3.84 -5.59
CA SER A 205 -16.55 4.47 -6.61
C SER A 205 -15.27 3.68 -6.82
N ASN A 206 -15.10 3.10 -8.01
CA ASN A 206 -13.90 2.30 -8.34
C ASN A 206 -12.68 3.14 -8.78
N ASN A 207 -12.85 4.45 -8.95
CA ASN A 207 -11.79 5.38 -9.32
C ASN A 207 -11.64 6.48 -8.27
N ILE A 208 -10.41 6.71 -7.79
CA ILE A 208 -10.09 7.74 -6.79
C ILE A 208 -10.46 9.15 -7.23
N LYS A 209 -10.54 9.40 -8.54
CA LYS A 209 -10.94 10.71 -9.08
C LYS A 209 -12.36 11.10 -8.73
N GLU A 210 -13.25 10.14 -8.46
CA GLU A 210 -14.64 10.40 -8.10
C GLU A 210 -14.80 10.97 -6.69
N VAL A 211 -13.80 10.73 -5.83
CA VAL A 211 -13.81 11.18 -4.42
C VAL A 211 -12.92 12.39 -4.17
N LEU A 212 -12.29 12.93 -5.22
CA LEU A 212 -11.46 14.12 -5.19
C LEU A 212 -12.13 15.25 -5.97
N LEU A 213 -12.34 16.41 -5.33
CA LEU A 213 -12.99 17.56 -5.99
C LEU A 213 -12.23 18.06 -7.23
N PHE A 214 -10.90 18.04 -7.18
CA PHE A 214 -10.02 18.46 -8.27
C PHE A 214 -8.85 17.47 -8.40
N PRO A 215 -9.05 16.32 -9.06
CA PRO A 215 -8.00 15.31 -9.18
C PRO A 215 -6.87 15.80 -10.09
N ALA A 216 -5.65 15.33 -9.84
CA ALA A 216 -4.53 15.59 -10.74
C ALA A 216 -4.81 14.99 -12.12
N MET A 217 -4.80 15.84 -13.15
CA MET A 217 -4.98 15.46 -14.55
C MET A 217 -3.70 15.71 -15.33
N LYS A 218 -3.43 14.86 -16.32
CA LYS A 218 -2.40 15.16 -17.31
C LYS A 218 -2.84 16.42 -18.06
N PRO A 219 -1.98 17.45 -18.18
CA PRO A 219 -2.29 18.63 -18.97
C PRO A 219 -2.66 18.23 -20.41
N GLU A 220 -3.61 18.92 -21.01
CA GLU A 220 -3.88 18.78 -22.44
C GLU A 220 -2.72 19.41 -23.22
N ASP A 221 -2.15 18.65 -24.17
CA ASP A 221 -1.16 19.20 -25.10
C ASP A 221 -1.83 20.30 -25.92
N LYS A 222 -1.45 21.56 -25.70
CA LYS A 222 -1.83 22.68 -26.58
C LYS A 222 -1.14 22.52 -27.94
N LYS A 223 -1.65 21.63 -28.79
CA LYS A 223 -1.41 21.66 -30.23
C LYS A 223 -2.64 22.22 -30.93
N GLU A 224 -2.43 23.36 -31.59
CA GLU A 224 -3.27 23.96 -32.63
C GLU A 224 -4.62 24.58 -32.22
N THR A 225 -4.57 25.77 -31.61
CA THR A 225 -5.61 26.79 -31.80
C THR A 225 -5.07 28.14 -32.28
N ALA A 226 -3.78 28.23 -32.63
CA ALA A 226 -3.19 29.43 -33.23
C ALA A 226 -3.48 29.57 -34.75
N ALA A 227 -3.91 28.50 -35.44
CA ALA A 227 -4.15 28.54 -36.89
C ALA A 227 -5.54 29.09 -37.29
N ALA A 228 -6.46 29.26 -36.33
CA ALA A 228 -7.82 29.75 -36.61
C ALA A 228 -7.98 31.27 -36.40
N SER A 229 -7.02 31.96 -35.77
CA SER A 229 -7.08 33.42 -35.61
C SER A 229 -6.48 34.19 -36.79
N GLU A 230 -5.56 33.61 -37.56
CA GLU A 230 -4.92 34.31 -38.71
C GLU A 230 -5.79 34.34 -39.98
N THR A 231 -6.80 33.48 -40.11
CA THR A 231 -7.66 33.44 -41.31
C THR A 231 -8.85 34.42 -41.26
N LEU A 232 -9.17 35.00 -40.10
CA LEU A 232 -10.27 35.96 -39.96
C LEU A 232 -9.84 37.42 -40.17
N GLU A 233 -8.56 37.79 -40.00
CA GLU A 233 -8.09 39.17 -40.23
C GLU A 233 -7.78 39.48 -41.72
N SER A 234 -7.63 38.47 -42.57
CA SER A 234 -7.25 38.65 -43.98
C SER A 234 -8.42 39.00 -44.93
N THR A 235 -9.68 38.93 -44.50
CA THR A 235 -10.84 39.08 -45.41
C THR A 235 -11.62 40.38 -45.26
N ALA A 236 -11.20 41.30 -44.38
CA ALA A 236 -11.92 42.53 -44.06
C ALA A 236 -11.34 43.83 -44.68
N ALA A 237 -10.68 43.75 -45.85
CA ALA A 237 -10.23 44.95 -46.58
C ALA A 237 -10.62 44.88 -48.06
N GLY A 238 -11.88 45.25 -48.34
CA GLY A 238 -12.40 45.59 -49.68
C GLY A 238 -12.83 47.06 -49.73
N PRO A 239 -12.89 47.67 -50.93
CA PRO A 239 -12.29 48.97 -51.22
C PRO A 239 -13.25 50.16 -51.08
N SER A 240 -12.70 51.36 -50.84
CA SER A 240 -13.43 52.62 -51.03
C SER A 240 -12.53 53.73 -51.59
N VAL A 241 -12.82 54.05 -52.86
CA VAL A 241 -12.72 55.31 -53.62
C VAL A 241 -11.39 56.06 -53.68
#